data_AF-A0AAJ5UZ78-F1
#
_entry.id   AF-A0AAJ5UZ78-F1
#
_cell.length_a   1.000
_cell.length_b   1.000
_cell.length_c   1.000
_cell.angle_alpha   90.00
_cell.angle_beta   90.00
_cell.angle_gamma   90.00
#
_symmetry.space_group_name_H-M   'P 1'
#
loop_
_entity.id
_entity.type
_entity.pdbx_description
1 polymer ?
#
loop_
_entity_poly.entity_id
_entity_poly.type
_entity_poly.pdbx_seq_one_letter_code
_entity_poly.pdbx_strand_id
1 'polypeptide(L)'
;MKANQLNCREEHRREEIVEKYNIKLIAHTKLLKGQDKISCAGAKCTNKYYTFQYENKKDKYDNGSFFCGSEAAKSFIRLANLEPIKIFNPLSGESTMELDDDTPHNENSTEGTGNSPKDDDYKNKWNALAKQLHTAINLIIVCWNVPIYGRLARYKADVMKYKYREPFFERIEFVNDVIAKDKKNRTLTQMVDDLRTDNPTLKHFNFDLLEEKLSAKGIKSNF
;
A
#
# COMPACT_ATOMS: atom_id res chain seq x y z
N MET A 1 -11.77 19.43 -10.03
CA MET A 1 -12.59 18.64 -9.08
C MET A 1 -11.97 18.79 -7.70
N LYS A 2 -12.67 19.42 -6.75
CA LYS A 2 -12.22 19.48 -5.35
C LYS A 2 -12.39 18.08 -4.77
N ALA A 3 -11.34 17.48 -4.23
CA ALA A 3 -11.46 16.26 -3.45
C ALA A 3 -12.40 16.58 -2.28
N ASN A 4 -13.57 15.93 -2.24
CA ASN A 4 -14.37 15.85 -1.01
C ASN A 4 -13.52 15.05 -0.02
N GLN A 5 -12.67 15.76 0.71
CA GLN A 5 -11.93 15.22 1.83
C GLN A 5 -13.00 14.81 2.84
N LEU A 6 -13.04 13.52 3.20
CA LEU A 6 -14.01 12.92 4.13
C LEU A 6 -14.14 13.65 5.49
N ASN A 7 -13.27 14.64 5.75
CA ASN A 7 -13.21 15.48 6.94
C ASN A 7 -13.32 14.64 8.21
N CYS A 8 -12.23 13.92 8.48
CA CYS A 8 -12.15 12.91 9.53
C CYS A 8 -11.49 13.46 10.81
N ARG A 9 -11.45 14.78 11.00
CA ARG A 9 -10.66 15.44 12.06
C ARG A 9 -11.13 15.04 13.45
N GLU A 10 -12.44 15.12 13.69
CA GLU A 10 -13.05 14.77 14.97
C GLU A 10 -13.43 13.29 15.01
N GLU A 11 -13.42 12.68 16.20
CA GLU A 11 -13.67 11.24 16.35
C GLU A 11 -15.09 10.82 15.95
N HIS A 12 -16.10 11.58 16.36
CA HIS A 12 -17.50 11.32 15.97
C HIS A 12 -17.66 11.28 14.43
N ARG A 13 -16.90 12.09 13.69
CA ARG A 13 -16.91 12.04 12.21
C ARG A 13 -16.36 10.72 11.70
N ARG A 14 -15.35 10.15 12.35
CA ARG A 14 -14.78 8.84 11.99
C ARG A 14 -15.78 7.72 12.28
N GLU A 15 -16.53 7.80 13.36
CA GLU A 15 -17.62 6.87 13.69
C GLU A 15 -18.70 6.89 12.61
N GLU A 16 -19.22 8.07 12.24
CA GLU A 16 -20.18 8.23 11.15
C GLU A 16 -19.65 7.66 9.82
N ILE A 17 -18.37 7.87 9.53
CA ILE A 17 -17.72 7.34 8.33
C ILE A 17 -17.72 5.80 8.36
N VAL A 18 -17.34 5.17 9.48
CA VAL A 18 -17.33 3.70 9.60
C VAL A 18 -18.74 3.12 9.60
N GLU A 19 -19.73 3.86 10.10
CA GLU A 19 -21.14 3.47 10.00
C GLU A 19 -21.62 3.48 8.54
N LYS A 20 -21.29 4.53 7.78
CA LYS A 20 -21.74 4.72 6.40
C LYS A 20 -20.96 3.89 5.36
N TYR A 21 -19.68 3.64 5.59
CA TYR A 21 -18.75 3.09 4.60
C TYR A 21 -18.07 1.80 5.08
N ASN A 22 -17.81 0.89 4.15
CA ASN A 22 -16.84 -0.19 4.34
C ASN A 22 -15.43 0.38 4.16
N ILE A 23 -14.67 0.47 5.25
CA ILE A 23 -13.29 0.99 5.24
C ILE A 23 -12.30 -0.16 5.08
N LYS A 24 -11.26 0.06 4.27
CA LYS A 24 -10.17 -0.90 4.06
C LYS A 24 -8.83 -0.20 4.18
N LEU A 25 -7.93 -0.74 5.00
CA LEU A 25 -6.55 -0.29 5.08
C LEU A 25 -5.75 -0.87 3.91
N ILE A 26 -5.20 0.01 3.06
CA ILE A 26 -4.50 -0.38 1.83
C ILE A 26 -2.99 -0.32 1.98
N ALA A 27 -2.46 0.73 2.60
CA ALA A 27 -1.02 0.91 2.77
C ALA A 27 -0.68 1.68 4.05
N HIS A 28 0.48 1.33 4.62
CA HIS A 28 1.17 2.06 5.66
C HIS A 28 2.58 2.31 5.13
N THR A 29 2.99 3.57 4.99
CA THR A 29 4.15 3.92 4.16
C THR A 29 4.97 5.03 4.81
N LYS A 30 6.30 4.91 4.74
CA LYS A 30 7.24 5.97 5.11
C LYS A 30 7.05 7.17 4.19
N LEU A 31 6.92 8.36 4.77
CA LEU A 31 6.93 9.61 4.00
C LEU A 31 8.38 9.97 3.64
N LEU A 32 8.65 10.21 2.36
CA LEU A 32 9.98 10.57 1.88
C LEU A 32 10.18 12.09 1.86
N LYS A 33 11.44 12.52 1.90
CA LYS A 33 11.79 13.93 1.76
C LYS A 33 11.30 14.46 0.41
N GLY A 34 10.78 15.68 0.41
CA GLY A 34 10.22 16.33 -0.79
C GLY A 34 8.75 15.99 -1.07
N GLN A 35 8.13 15.14 -0.24
CA GLN A 35 6.72 14.77 -0.40
C GLN A 35 5.80 15.52 0.56
N ASP A 36 4.67 15.99 0.03
CA ASP A 36 3.58 16.59 0.81
C ASP A 36 2.31 15.72 0.68
N LYS A 37 1.95 14.99 1.75
CA LYS A 37 0.69 14.25 1.85
C LYS A 37 -0.22 14.92 2.88
N ILE A 38 -1.48 15.20 2.51
CA ILE A 38 -2.47 15.81 3.41
C ILE A 38 -3.41 14.72 3.94
N SER A 39 -3.47 14.58 5.26
CA SER A 39 -4.39 13.68 5.96
C SER A 39 -5.84 14.08 5.73
N CYS A 40 -6.79 13.15 5.73
CA CYS A 40 -8.24 13.45 5.73
C CYS A 40 -8.68 14.32 6.92
N ALA A 41 -7.85 14.43 7.96
CA ALA A 41 -8.06 15.28 9.13
C ALA A 41 -7.55 16.73 8.93
N GLY A 42 -6.98 17.05 7.76
CA GLY A 42 -6.50 18.37 7.36
C GLY A 42 -5.01 18.62 7.60
N ALA A 43 -4.38 17.91 8.54
CA ALA A 43 -2.95 18.07 8.82
C ALA A 43 -2.04 17.44 7.74
N LYS A 44 -0.84 18.02 7.54
CA LYS A 44 0.23 17.38 6.77
C LYS A 44 0.73 16.13 7.51
N CYS A 45 0.95 15.04 6.79
CA CYS A 45 1.69 13.90 7.32
C CYS A 45 3.19 14.26 7.42
N THR A 46 3.89 13.74 8.43
CA THR A 46 5.28 14.18 8.74
C THR A 46 6.32 13.08 8.66
N ASN A 47 6.03 11.85 9.11
CA ASN A 47 6.98 10.72 9.09
C ASN A 47 6.44 9.50 8.32
N LYS A 48 5.15 9.20 8.53
CA LYS A 48 4.46 8.06 7.94
C LYS A 48 3.05 8.48 7.55
N TYR A 49 2.46 7.75 6.63
CA TYR A 49 1.08 7.96 6.22
C TYR A 49 0.41 6.63 5.90
N TYR A 50 -0.91 6.63 6.02
CA TYR A 50 -1.76 5.50 5.71
C TYR A 50 -2.61 5.83 4.48
N THR A 51 -2.90 4.82 3.68
CA THR A 51 -3.85 4.90 2.58
C THR A 51 -5.03 4.00 2.91
N PHE A 52 -6.23 4.59 2.94
CA PHE A 52 -7.48 3.86 3.12
C PHE A 52 -8.33 3.97 1.86
N GLN A 53 -9.12 2.93 1.61
CA GLN A 53 -10.22 2.95 0.65
C GLN A 53 -11.55 2.89 1.41
N TYR A 54 -12.56 3.57 0.90
CA TYR A 54 -13.92 3.50 1.39
C TYR A 54 -14.88 3.14 0.25
N GLU A 55 -15.95 2.44 0.59
CA GLU A 55 -17.06 2.10 -0.31
C GLU A 55 -18.35 2.19 0.48
N ASN A 56 -19.31 3.00 0.03
CA ASN A 56 -20.56 3.20 0.75
C ASN A 56 -21.35 1.88 0.80
N LYS A 57 -21.90 1.57 1.97
CA LYS A 57 -22.60 0.30 2.21
C LYS A 57 -23.89 0.15 1.40
N LYS A 58 -24.46 1.26 0.91
CA LYS A 58 -25.73 1.32 0.16
C LYS A 58 -25.54 1.74 -1.30
N ASP A 59 -24.55 2.60 -1.59
CA ASP A 59 -24.28 3.09 -2.94
C ASP A 59 -22.85 2.77 -3.39
N LYS A 60 -22.70 1.75 -4.25
CA LYS A 60 -21.38 1.35 -4.77
C LYS A 60 -20.66 2.44 -5.57
N TYR A 61 -21.34 3.50 -6.02
CA TYR A 61 -20.71 4.61 -6.75
C TYR A 61 -20.13 5.69 -5.81
N ASP A 62 -20.54 5.72 -4.54
CA ASP A 62 -19.94 6.54 -3.49
C ASP A 62 -18.77 5.78 -2.85
N ASN A 63 -17.65 5.75 -3.57
CA ASN A 63 -16.41 5.10 -3.16
C ASN A 63 -15.19 5.96 -3.50
N GLY A 64 -14.08 5.70 -2.82
CA GLY A 64 -12.84 6.42 -3.07
C GLY A 64 -11.74 6.03 -2.11
N SER A 65 -10.71 6.85 -2.02
CA SER A 65 -9.61 6.65 -1.08
C SER A 65 -9.09 7.96 -0.51
N PHE A 66 -8.36 7.87 0.59
CA PHE A 66 -7.80 9.02 1.28
C PHE A 66 -6.49 8.67 1.98
N PHE A 67 -5.65 9.69 2.17
CA PHE A 67 -4.51 9.59 3.06
C PHE A 67 -4.91 9.92 4.49
N CYS A 68 -4.20 9.34 5.45
CA CYS A 68 -4.41 9.61 6.86
C CYS A 68 -3.07 9.63 7.60
N GLY A 69 -2.93 10.54 8.55
CA GLY A 69 -1.85 10.51 9.54
C GLY A 69 -2.12 9.46 10.63
N SER A 70 -1.14 9.23 11.49
CA SER A 70 -1.15 8.15 12.49
C SER A 70 -2.36 8.17 13.42
N GLU A 71 -2.68 9.30 14.03
CA GLU A 71 -3.78 9.38 15.02
C GLU A 71 -5.13 8.99 14.45
N ALA A 72 -5.52 9.59 13.32
CA ALA A 72 -6.79 9.25 12.68
C ALA A 72 -6.74 7.83 12.06
N ALA A 73 -5.57 7.32 11.66
CA ALA A 73 -5.44 5.95 11.16
C ALA A 73 -5.65 4.93 12.29
N LYS A 74 -5.07 5.13 13.48
CA LYS A 74 -5.29 4.31 14.67
C LYS A 74 -6.79 4.26 15.01
N SER A 75 -7.47 5.41 14.97
CA SER A 75 -8.91 5.49 15.20
C SER A 75 -9.71 4.70 14.16
N PHE A 76 -9.43 4.84 12.85
CA PHE A 76 -10.11 4.06 11.81
C PHE A 76 -9.85 2.55 11.93
N ILE A 77 -8.61 2.15 12.22
CA ILE A 77 -8.24 0.74 12.42
C ILE A 77 -9.07 0.13 13.54
N ARG A 78 -9.18 0.83 14.69
CA ARG A 78 -9.99 0.39 15.83
C ARG A 78 -11.48 0.37 15.51
N LEU A 79 -12.02 1.47 15.01
CA LEU A 79 -13.47 1.63 14.76
C LEU A 79 -13.98 0.64 13.69
N ALA A 80 -13.20 0.41 12.63
CA ALA A 80 -13.57 -0.51 11.54
C ALA A 80 -13.07 -1.95 11.77
N ASN A 81 -12.48 -2.25 12.93
CA ASN A 81 -11.92 -3.56 13.29
C ASN A 81 -11.00 -4.14 12.19
N LEU A 82 -10.01 -3.35 11.78
CA LEU A 82 -9.09 -3.70 10.71
C LEU A 82 -7.79 -4.27 11.26
N GLU A 83 -7.27 -5.28 10.57
CA GLU A 83 -5.91 -5.76 10.84
C GLU A 83 -4.88 -4.69 10.45
N PRO A 84 -3.97 -4.32 11.36
CA PRO A 84 -2.89 -3.42 11.02
C PRO A 84 -1.96 -4.04 9.98
N ILE A 85 -1.33 -3.19 9.17
CA ILE A 85 -0.36 -3.63 8.17
C ILE A 85 1.02 -3.05 8.45
N LYS A 86 2.04 -3.86 8.16
CA LYS A 86 3.45 -3.46 8.29
C LYS A 86 3.76 -2.26 7.41
N ILE A 87 4.65 -1.40 7.89
CA ILE A 87 5.10 -0.24 7.14
C ILE A 87 5.93 -0.69 5.93
N PHE A 88 5.69 -0.07 4.78
CA PHE A 88 6.59 -0.12 3.63
C PHE A 88 7.59 1.02 3.73
N ASN A 89 8.87 0.68 3.91
CA ASN A 89 9.96 1.63 3.95
C ASN A 89 10.92 1.40 2.76
N PRO A 90 10.96 2.30 1.77
CA PRO A 90 11.84 2.13 0.61
C PRO A 90 13.28 2.60 0.87
N LEU A 91 13.61 3.13 2.06
CA LEU A 91 14.96 3.57 2.41
C LEU A 91 15.82 2.42 2.96
N SER A 92 17.13 2.47 2.72
CA SER A 92 18.14 1.54 3.22
C SER A 92 18.59 1.95 4.63
N GLY A 93 18.95 0.97 5.49
CA GLY A 93 19.48 1.24 6.84
C GLY A 93 18.43 1.33 7.96
N GLU A 94 17.14 1.36 7.65
CA GLU A 94 16.04 1.12 8.59
C GLU A 94 15.41 -0.25 8.27
N SER A 95 15.15 -1.06 9.29
CA SER A 95 14.54 -2.40 9.15
C SER A 95 13.22 -2.33 8.37
N THR A 96 13.08 -3.24 7.40
CA THR A 96 12.20 -2.98 6.25
C THR A 96 10.73 -3.37 6.43
N MET A 97 10.36 -3.98 7.56
CA MET A 97 9.03 -4.56 7.79
C MET A 97 8.74 -4.77 9.29
N GLU A 98 8.89 -3.72 10.08
CA GLU A 98 8.46 -3.72 11.48
C GLU A 98 6.96 -3.40 11.58
N LEU A 99 6.30 -4.01 12.57
CA LEU A 99 5.07 -3.43 13.13
C LEU A 99 5.53 -2.19 13.88
N ASP A 100 4.90 -1.05 13.62
CA ASP A 100 5.24 0.18 14.33
C ASP A 100 4.93 0.01 15.82
N ASP A 101 5.78 0.50 16.71
CA ASP A 101 5.56 0.47 18.17
C ASP A 101 4.27 1.22 18.58
N ASP A 102 3.78 2.08 17.68
CA ASP A 102 2.53 2.84 17.76
C ASP A 102 1.26 2.06 17.40
N THR A 103 1.35 0.81 16.94
CA THR A 103 0.19 0.03 16.51
C THR A 103 -0.50 -0.57 17.75
N PRO A 104 -1.84 -0.49 17.92
CA PRO A 104 -2.49 -1.06 19.08
C PRO A 104 -2.20 -2.57 19.17
N HIS A 105 -1.45 -2.97 20.20
CA HIS A 105 -1.23 -4.38 20.50
C HIS A 105 -2.53 -4.99 21.03
N ASN A 106 -3.03 -6.03 20.35
CA ASN A 106 -4.07 -6.87 20.91
C ASN A 106 -3.39 -7.87 21.86
N GLU A 107 -3.35 -7.53 23.15
CA GLU A 107 -2.85 -8.40 24.22
C GLU A 107 -3.83 -9.55 24.45
N ASN A 108 -3.80 -10.56 23.58
CA ASN A 108 -4.33 -11.88 23.86
C ASN A 108 -3.69 -12.88 22.90
N SER A 109 -2.54 -13.42 23.29
CA SER A 109 -1.91 -14.55 22.62
C SER A 109 -1.27 -15.44 23.68
N THR A 110 -2.01 -16.45 24.09
CA THR A 110 -1.57 -17.52 24.99
C THR A 110 -0.45 -18.31 24.33
N GLU A 111 0.65 -18.51 25.06
CA GLU A 111 1.79 -19.33 24.67
C GLU A 111 1.37 -20.79 24.45
N GLY A 112 1.81 -21.38 23.35
CA GLY A 112 1.62 -22.81 23.04
C GLY A 112 2.83 -23.37 22.31
N THR A 113 3.67 -24.08 23.06
CA THR A 113 4.82 -24.87 22.59
C THR A 113 4.36 -26.11 21.81
N GLY A 114 5.04 -26.43 20.70
CA GLY A 114 4.83 -27.70 19.98
C GLY A 114 5.44 -27.77 18.58
N ASN A 115 6.63 -28.38 18.48
CA ASN A 115 7.36 -28.67 17.24
C ASN A 115 6.62 -29.63 16.29
N SER A 116 6.52 -29.26 15.02
CA SER A 116 6.48 -30.14 13.84
C SER A 116 6.76 -29.28 12.59
N PRO A 117 7.63 -29.67 11.65
CA PRO A 117 7.76 -28.95 10.38
C PRO A 117 6.54 -29.28 9.53
N LYS A 118 5.51 -28.44 9.64
CA LYS A 118 4.28 -28.56 8.85
C LYS A 118 4.55 -27.99 7.46
N ASP A 119 3.96 -28.60 6.45
CA ASP A 119 3.90 -28.17 5.04
C ASP A 119 3.47 -26.70 4.81
N ASP A 120 3.26 -25.88 5.84
CA ASP A 120 2.89 -24.47 5.73
C ASP A 120 4.09 -23.53 5.51
N ASP A 121 5.33 -24.02 5.58
CA ASP A 121 6.53 -23.18 5.41
C ASP A 121 6.63 -22.56 3.99
N TYR A 122 6.15 -23.27 2.95
CA TYR A 122 6.14 -22.72 1.58
C TYR A 122 5.17 -21.54 1.42
N LYS A 123 4.07 -21.49 2.20
CA LYS A 123 3.10 -20.37 2.14
C LYS A 123 3.66 -19.10 2.77
N ASN A 124 4.66 -19.23 3.64
CA ASN A 124 5.32 -18.10 4.27
C ASN A 124 6.37 -17.45 3.37
N LYS A 125 6.95 -18.22 2.43
CA LYS A 125 7.93 -17.74 1.45
C LYS A 125 7.26 -16.95 0.32
N TRP A 126 7.83 -15.81 -0.02
CA TRP A 126 7.41 -15.05 -1.17
C TRP A 126 7.82 -15.74 -2.48
N ASN A 127 6.90 -15.82 -3.43
CA ASN A 127 7.23 -15.99 -4.83
C ASN A 127 7.97 -14.71 -5.32
N ALA A 128 9.04 -14.88 -6.09
CA ALA A 128 9.90 -13.76 -6.50
C ALA A 128 9.15 -12.75 -7.40
N LEU A 129 8.35 -13.23 -8.36
CA LEU A 129 7.54 -12.39 -9.23
C LEU A 129 6.44 -11.67 -8.43
N ALA A 130 5.79 -12.35 -7.49
CA ALA A 130 4.82 -11.74 -6.58
C ALA A 130 5.46 -10.64 -5.73
N LYS A 131 6.68 -10.85 -5.24
CA LYS A 131 7.43 -9.85 -4.46
C LYS A 131 7.76 -8.62 -5.28
N GLN A 132 8.21 -8.79 -6.53
CA GLN A 132 8.42 -7.66 -7.44
C GLN A 132 7.12 -6.90 -7.71
N LEU A 133 6.01 -7.60 -7.99
CA LEU A 133 4.70 -6.96 -8.23
C LEU A 133 4.19 -6.20 -6.99
N HIS A 134 4.33 -6.79 -5.80
CA HIS A 134 3.96 -6.12 -4.55
C HIS A 134 4.79 -4.86 -4.31
N THR A 135 6.10 -4.96 -4.54
CA THR A 135 7.04 -3.85 -4.40
C THR A 135 6.71 -2.74 -5.38
N ALA A 136 6.41 -3.08 -6.64
CA ALA A 136 6.01 -2.13 -7.67
C ALA A 136 4.76 -1.34 -7.27
N ILE A 137 3.71 -2.03 -6.79
CA ILE A 137 2.48 -1.37 -6.33
C ILE A 137 2.74 -0.44 -5.13
N ASN A 138 3.58 -0.86 -4.17
CA ASN A 138 3.95 0.01 -3.06
C ASN A 138 4.74 1.25 -3.54
N LEU A 139 5.60 1.11 -4.53
CA LEU A 139 6.35 2.24 -5.09
C LEU A 139 5.45 3.19 -5.88
N ILE A 140 4.39 2.71 -6.54
CA ILE A 140 3.35 3.59 -7.11
C ILE A 140 2.73 4.46 -6.02
N ILE A 141 2.41 3.89 -4.84
CA ILE A 141 1.84 4.62 -3.70
C ILE A 141 2.84 5.66 -3.15
N VAL A 142 4.13 5.34 -3.15
CA VAL A 142 5.19 6.29 -2.77
C VAL A 142 5.26 7.43 -3.78
N CYS A 143 5.44 7.10 -5.07
CA CYS A 143 5.71 8.07 -6.13
C CYS A 143 4.54 9.01 -6.40
N TRP A 144 3.30 8.54 -6.28
CA TRP A 144 2.13 9.34 -6.61
C TRP A 144 1.55 10.08 -5.42
N ASN A 145 1.22 11.36 -5.60
CA ASN A 145 0.52 12.15 -4.59
C ASN A 145 -1.00 11.97 -4.63
N VAL A 146 -1.47 10.76 -4.93
CA VAL A 146 -2.88 10.40 -4.97
C VAL A 146 -3.03 9.02 -4.32
N PRO A 147 -3.97 8.84 -3.38
CA PRO A 147 -4.21 7.53 -2.78
C PRO A 147 -4.76 6.56 -3.83
N ILE A 148 -4.30 5.31 -3.80
CA ILE A 148 -4.77 4.27 -4.71
C ILE A 148 -6.10 3.70 -4.24
N TYR A 149 -6.93 3.24 -5.18
CA TYR A 149 -8.21 2.60 -4.91
C TYR A 149 -8.59 1.62 -6.02
N GLY A 150 -9.73 0.94 -5.85
CA GLY A 150 -10.33 0.10 -6.88
C GLY A 150 -9.45 -1.11 -7.23
N ARG A 151 -9.26 -1.35 -8.54
CA ARG A 151 -8.59 -2.57 -9.02
C ARG A 151 -7.13 -2.68 -8.56
N LEU A 152 -6.40 -1.56 -8.50
CA LEU A 152 -5.00 -1.53 -8.05
C LEU A 152 -4.88 -1.89 -6.56
N ALA A 153 -5.75 -1.30 -5.72
CA ALA A 153 -5.82 -1.62 -4.29
C ALA A 153 -6.20 -3.08 -4.05
N ARG A 154 -7.16 -3.62 -4.83
CA ARG A 154 -7.52 -5.04 -4.80
C ARG A 154 -6.34 -5.94 -5.17
N TYR A 155 -5.61 -5.63 -6.24
CA TYR A 155 -4.44 -6.42 -6.64
C TYR A 155 -3.31 -6.36 -5.62
N LYS A 156 -3.12 -5.23 -4.93
CA LYS A 156 -2.21 -5.17 -3.78
C LYS A 156 -2.59 -6.18 -2.69
N ALA A 157 -3.86 -6.22 -2.31
CA ALA A 157 -4.37 -7.14 -1.30
C ALA A 157 -4.26 -8.61 -1.75
N ASP A 158 -4.61 -8.89 -3.00
CA ASP A 158 -4.51 -10.24 -3.58
C ASP A 158 -3.07 -10.75 -3.60
N VAL A 159 -2.11 -9.92 -4.01
CA VAL A 159 -0.69 -10.29 -4.05
C VAL A 159 -0.15 -10.55 -2.64
N MET A 160 -0.61 -9.80 -1.63
CA MET A 160 -0.26 -10.05 -0.24
C MET A 160 -0.88 -11.37 0.28
N LYS A 161 -2.15 -11.62 -0.03
CA LYS A 161 -2.87 -12.85 0.37
C LYS A 161 -2.28 -14.11 -0.27
N TYR A 162 -1.90 -14.03 -1.54
CA TYR A 162 -1.36 -15.14 -2.32
C TYR A 162 0.15 -14.98 -2.59
N LYS A 163 0.88 -14.39 -1.63
CA LYS A 163 2.32 -14.03 -1.76
C LYS A 163 3.25 -15.16 -2.20
N TYR A 164 2.86 -16.40 -1.95
CA TYR A 164 3.61 -17.62 -2.26
C TYR A 164 3.34 -18.17 -3.67
N ARG A 165 2.38 -17.59 -4.41
CA ARG A 165 2.03 -18.01 -5.78
C ARG A 165 2.50 -16.99 -6.79
N GLU A 166 2.79 -17.48 -8.00
CA GLU A 166 3.01 -16.62 -9.14
C GLU A 166 1.74 -15.80 -9.45
N PRO A 167 1.83 -14.47 -9.60
CA PRO A 167 0.69 -13.67 -9.99
C PRO A 167 0.26 -13.97 -11.43
N PHE A 168 -1.05 -13.90 -11.66
CA PHE A 168 -1.62 -13.94 -13.01
C PHE A 168 -1.06 -12.82 -13.89
N PHE A 169 -0.81 -13.12 -15.17
CA PHE A 169 -0.22 -12.18 -16.13
C PHE A 169 -1.07 -10.91 -16.27
N GLU A 170 -2.39 -11.04 -16.27
CA GLU A 170 -3.34 -9.92 -16.36
C GLU A 170 -3.16 -8.90 -15.23
N ARG A 171 -2.65 -9.33 -14.06
CA ARG A 171 -2.32 -8.41 -12.96
C ARG A 171 -1.04 -7.64 -13.23
N ILE A 172 -0.05 -8.28 -13.85
CA ILE A 172 1.22 -7.67 -14.25
C ILE A 172 0.95 -6.62 -15.33
N GLU A 173 0.22 -7.01 -16.38
CA GLU A 173 -0.21 -6.14 -17.47
C GLU A 173 -1.02 -4.95 -16.95
N PHE A 174 -1.98 -5.17 -16.06
CA PHE A 174 -2.75 -4.07 -15.49
C PHE A 174 -1.89 -3.07 -14.71
N VAL A 175 -0.91 -3.55 -13.92
CA VAL A 175 -0.01 -2.64 -13.19
C VAL A 175 0.90 -1.89 -14.16
N ASN A 176 1.37 -2.54 -15.23
CA ASN A 176 2.10 -1.89 -16.31
C ASN A 176 1.30 -0.73 -16.94
N ASP A 177 0.02 -0.98 -17.26
CA ASP A 177 -0.89 0.03 -17.83
C ASP A 177 -1.21 1.16 -16.85
N VAL A 178 -1.23 0.87 -15.55
CA VAL A 178 -1.35 1.91 -14.51
C VAL A 178 -0.12 2.81 -14.55
N ILE A 179 1.08 2.25 -14.60
CA ILE A 179 2.33 3.03 -14.62
C ILE A 179 2.41 3.88 -15.89
N ALA A 180 1.99 3.35 -17.04
CA ALA A 180 1.92 4.06 -18.31
C ALA A 180 1.06 5.34 -18.27
N LYS A 181 0.17 5.48 -17.28
CA LYS A 181 -0.67 6.66 -17.06
C LYS A 181 -0.01 7.73 -16.18
N ASP A 182 1.27 7.58 -15.83
CA ASP A 182 2.00 8.63 -15.15
C ASP A 182 1.94 9.93 -15.93
N LYS A 183 1.67 11.03 -15.22
CA LYS A 183 1.45 12.34 -15.85
C LYS A 183 2.67 12.87 -16.60
N LYS A 184 3.87 12.36 -16.29
CA LYS A 184 5.13 12.73 -16.97
C LYS A 184 5.61 11.64 -17.92
N ASN A 185 4.80 10.61 -18.21
CA ASN A 185 5.15 9.45 -19.05
C ASN A 185 6.43 8.73 -18.60
N ARG A 186 6.67 8.67 -17.28
CA ARG A 186 7.84 7.99 -16.71
C ARG A 186 7.57 6.51 -16.47
N THR A 187 8.61 5.67 -16.58
CA THR A 187 8.59 4.32 -16.00
C THR A 187 8.65 4.38 -14.48
N LEU A 188 8.32 3.30 -13.79
CA LEU A 188 8.38 3.25 -12.33
C LEU A 188 9.82 3.46 -11.84
N THR A 189 10.80 2.87 -12.51
CA THR A 189 12.24 3.11 -12.24
C THR A 189 12.58 4.60 -12.34
N GLN A 190 12.15 5.29 -13.40
CA GLN A 190 12.37 6.74 -13.53
C GLN A 190 11.69 7.56 -12.43
N MET A 191 10.49 7.16 -11.99
CA MET A 191 9.83 7.83 -10.86
C MET A 191 10.61 7.67 -9.55
N VAL A 192 11.17 6.49 -9.32
CA VAL A 192 12.02 6.19 -8.16
C VAL A 192 13.32 6.97 -8.23
N ASP A 193 13.94 7.07 -9.41
CA ASP A 193 15.17 7.81 -9.63
C ASP A 193 14.99 9.31 -9.36
N ASP A 194 13.86 9.90 -9.78
CA ASP A 194 13.51 11.29 -9.44
C ASP A 194 13.52 11.52 -7.92
N LEU A 195 12.91 10.59 -7.15
CA LEU A 195 12.87 10.68 -5.69
C LEU A 195 14.24 10.50 -5.04
N ARG A 196 15.16 9.74 -5.67
CA ARG A 196 16.51 9.48 -5.15
C ARG A 196 17.35 10.75 -5.05
N THR A 197 17.07 11.77 -5.89
CA THR A 197 17.73 13.08 -5.84
C THR A 197 17.68 13.70 -4.44
N ASP A 198 16.53 13.61 -3.76
CA ASP A 198 16.35 14.12 -2.39
C ASP A 198 16.53 13.03 -1.31
N ASN A 199 16.57 11.76 -1.72
CA ASN A 199 16.58 10.59 -0.84
C ASN A 199 17.68 9.60 -1.26
N PRO A 200 18.98 9.90 -1.03
CA PRO A 200 20.10 9.09 -1.54
C PRO A 200 20.17 7.68 -0.95
N THR A 201 19.50 7.42 0.18
CA THR A 201 19.42 6.08 0.80
C THR A 201 18.28 5.22 0.23
N LEU A 202 17.51 5.73 -0.73
CA LEU A 202 16.45 4.98 -1.40
C LEU A 202 17.02 3.71 -2.05
N LYS A 203 16.43 2.56 -1.72
CA LYS A 203 16.88 1.26 -2.22
C LYS A 203 16.85 1.21 -3.74
N HIS A 204 17.73 0.37 -4.30
CA HIS A 204 17.58 -0.08 -5.67
C HIS A 204 16.53 -1.17 -5.75
N PHE A 205 15.58 -1.01 -6.67
CA PHE A 205 14.53 -1.98 -6.92
C PHE A 205 14.74 -2.58 -8.31
N ASN A 206 14.50 -3.87 -8.42
CA ASN A 206 14.65 -4.63 -9.66
C ASN A 206 13.29 -5.26 -10.03
N PHE A 207 12.91 -5.15 -11.30
CA PHE A 207 11.67 -5.68 -11.87
C PHE A 207 11.90 -6.67 -13.04
N ASP A 208 13.12 -7.21 -13.20
CA ASP A 208 13.50 -8.10 -14.31
C ASP A 208 12.50 -9.22 -14.60
N LEU A 209 11.90 -9.85 -13.56
CA LEU A 209 10.95 -10.94 -13.76
C LEU A 209 9.60 -10.44 -14.31
N LEU A 210 9.17 -9.24 -13.92
CA LEU A 210 7.97 -8.61 -14.49
C LEU A 210 8.23 -8.19 -15.93
N GLU A 211 9.40 -7.62 -16.20
CA GLU A 211 9.86 -7.22 -17.53
C GLU A 211 9.95 -8.42 -18.47
N GLU A 212 10.51 -9.53 -18.02
CA GLU A 212 10.60 -10.79 -18.78
C GLU A 212 9.20 -11.30 -19.17
N LYS A 213 8.24 -11.29 -18.23
CA LYS A 213 6.85 -11.72 -18.52
C LYS A 213 6.18 -10.86 -19.57
N LEU A 214 6.39 -9.54 -19.55
CA LEU A 214 5.86 -8.62 -20.55
C LEU A 214 6.55 -8.81 -21.90
N SER A 215 7.89 -8.93 -21.90
CA SER A 215 8.70 -9.14 -23.10
C SER A 215 8.33 -10.43 -23.83
N ALA A 216 8.07 -11.52 -23.10
CA ALA A 216 7.58 -12.78 -23.65
C ALA A 216 6.22 -12.67 -24.37
N LYS A 217 5.49 -11.57 -24.17
CA LYS A 217 4.23 -11.24 -24.86
C LYS A 217 4.36 -10.08 -25.84
N GLY A 218 5.56 -9.56 -26.07
CA GLY A 218 5.81 -8.41 -26.94
C GLY A 218 5.30 -7.08 -26.37
N ILE A 219 5.08 -6.98 -25.06
CA ILE A 219 4.57 -5.77 -24.40
C ILE A 219 5.75 -4.95 -23.86
N LYS A 220 5.76 -3.65 -24.14
CA LYS A 220 6.75 -2.72 -23.57
C LYS A 220 6.54 -2.57 -22.07
N SER A 221 7.61 -2.75 -21.29
CA SER A 221 7.60 -2.52 -19.85
C SER A 221 7.64 -1.04 -19.50
N ASN A 222 6.86 -0.67 -18.47
CA ASN A 222 6.88 0.60 -17.78
C ASN A 222 7.36 0.44 -16.32
N PHE A 223 7.82 -0.74 -15.91
CA PHE A 223 8.45 -0.93 -14.60
C PHE A 223 9.79 -0.17 -14.49
#